data_AF-A0A351J511-F1
#
_entry.id   AF-A0A351J511-F1
#
_cell.length_a   1.000
_cell.length_b   1.000
_cell.length_c   1.000
_cell.angle_alpha   90.00
_cell.angle_beta   90.00
_cell.angle_gamma   90.00
#
_symmetry.space_group_name_H-M   'P 1'
#
loop_
_entity.id
_entity.type
_entity.pdbx_description
1 polymer ?
#
loop_
_entity_poly.entity_id
_entity_poly.type
_entity_poly.pdbx_seq_one_letter_code
_entity_poly.pdbx_strand_id
1 'polypeptide(L)' 'MQYVLFVGSKVGYEAVVGMAELKCDILHVFIEQEHDHEHLQFYEKTVRECQQSQYDYSLNAGNEEIISVCYY' A
#
# COMPACT_ATOMS: atom_id res chain seq x y z
N MET A 1 15.28 -8.88 -1.91
CA MET A 1 14.66 -8.80 -0.58
C MET A 1 13.20 -8.51 -0.85
N GLN A 2 12.30 -9.26 -0.21
CA GLN A 2 10.87 -9.08 -0.39
C GLN A 2 10.34 -8.12 0.69
N TYR A 3 9.44 -7.21 0.32
CA TYR A 3 8.92 -6.15 1.18
C TYR A 3 7.43 -6.30 1.43
N VAL A 4 7.00 -5.94 2.63
CA VAL A 4 5.60 -5.67 2.97
C VAL A 4 5.52 -4.21 3.39
N LEU A 5 4.57 -3.46 2.85
CA LEU A 5 4.43 -2.04 3.11
C LEU A 5 3.15 -1.73 3.88
N PHE A 6 3.26 -0.81 4.83
CA PHE A 6 2.12 -0.20 5.53
C PHE A 6 2.15 1.29 5.21
N VAL A 7 1.13 1.76 4.50
CA VAL A 7 1.14 3.08 3.89
C VAL A 7 -0.17 3.81 4.14
N GLY A 8 -0.05 5.10 4.37
CA GLY A 8 -1.15 6.06 4.37
C GLY A 8 -0.60 7.42 3.98
N SER A 9 -1.47 8.36 3.65
CA SER A 9 -1.12 9.73 3.27
C SER A 9 -0.23 9.83 2.03
N LYS A 10 0.21 11.06 1.73
CA LYS A 10 1.11 11.38 0.63
C LYS A 10 2.44 10.61 0.67
N VAL A 11 3.05 10.49 1.86
CA VAL A 11 4.38 9.87 1.99
C VAL A 11 4.32 8.38 1.66
N GLY A 12 3.25 7.71 2.08
CA GLY A 12 3.00 6.31 1.73
C GLY A 12 2.88 6.11 0.22
N TYR A 13 2.09 6.96 -0.44
CA TYR A 13 1.96 6.95 -1.90
C TYR A 13 3.32 7.14 -2.61
N GLU A 14 4.10 8.16 -2.23
CA GLU A 14 5.40 8.44 -2.86
C GLU A 14 6.41 7.29 -2.65
N ALA A 15 6.35 6.61 -1.50
CA ALA A 15 7.17 5.43 -1.24
C ALA A 15 6.82 4.26 -2.17
N VAL A 16 5.52 3.98 -2.38
CA VAL A 16 5.09 2.91 -3.30
C VAL A 16 5.56 3.20 -4.73
N VAL A 17 5.39 4.44 -5.21
CA VAL A 17 5.85 4.85 -6.55
C VAL A 17 7.37 4.65 -6.69
N GLY A 18 8.16 5.14 -5.72
CA GLY A 18 9.62 5.02 -5.78
C GLY A 18 10.09 3.56 -5.75
N MET A 19 9.42 2.71 -4.97
CA MET A 19 9.74 1.27 -4.93
C MET A 19 9.32 0.55 -6.21
N ALA A 20 8.20 0.95 -6.83
CA ALA A 20 7.77 0.45 -8.13
C ALA A 20 8.77 0.79 -9.24
N GLU A 21 9.24 2.03 -9.30
CA GLU A 21 10.25 2.51 -10.26
C GLU A 21 11.57 1.73 -10.13
N LEU A 22 11.96 1.41 -8.90
CA LEU A 22 13.15 0.61 -8.59
C LEU A 22 12.94 -0.90 -8.79
N LYS A 23 11.73 -1.32 -9.19
CA LYS A 23 11.33 -2.73 -9.36
C LYS A 23 11.60 -3.56 -8.11
N CYS A 24 11.32 -2.99 -6.94
CA CYS A 24 11.38 -3.74 -5.69
C CYS A 24 10.36 -4.88 -5.72
N ASP A 25 10.73 -5.99 -5.11
CA ASP A 25 9.86 -7.14 -4.89
C ASP A 25 8.96 -6.87 -3.68
N ILE A 26 7.77 -6.33 -3.93
CA ILE A 26 6.78 -6.02 -2.91
C ILE A 26 5.75 -7.15 -2.91
N LEU A 27 5.65 -7.85 -1.78
CA LEU A 27 4.68 -8.92 -1.58
C LEU A 27 3.27 -8.35 -1.43
N HIS A 28 3.10 -7.35 -0.56
CA HIS A 28 1.79 -6.79 -0.25
C HIS A 28 1.89 -5.34 0.23
N VAL A 29 0.86 -4.55 -0.06
CA VAL A 29 0.71 -3.16 0.40
C VAL A 29 -0.58 -3.02 1.22
N PHE A 30 -0.43 -2.75 2.52
CA PHE A 30 -1.53 -2.39 3.40
C PHE A 30 -1.77 -0.89 3.36
N ILE A 31 -2.94 -0.48 2.89
CA ILE A 31 -3.30 0.93 2.65
C ILE A 31 -4.30 1.37 3.73
N GLU A 32 -3.95 2.39 4.50
CA GLU A 32 -4.88 3.09 5.38
C GLU A 32 -5.62 4.17 4.58
N GLN A 33 -6.94 4.11 4.60
CA GLN A 33 -7.80 5.10 3.95
C GLN A 33 -7.86 6.37 4.79
N GLU A 34 -7.59 7.52 4.17
CA GLU A 34 -7.81 8.81 4.82
C GLU A 34 -9.28 9.03 5.18
N HIS A 35 -9.55 9.89 6.17
CA HIS A 35 -10.93 10.16 6.56
C HIS A 35 -11.68 10.97 5.47
N ASP A 36 -13.00 10.80 5.38
CA ASP A 36 -13.85 11.46 4.37
C ASP A 36 -13.74 13.00 4.36
N HIS A 37 -13.38 13.60 5.49
CA HIS A 37 -13.24 15.05 5.63
C HIS A 37 -11.87 15.58 5.15
N GLU A 38 -10.95 14.70 4.79
CA GLU A 38 -9.66 15.09 4.23
C GLU A 38 -9.81 15.42 2.74
N HIS A 39 -9.33 16.60 2.35
CA HIS A 39 -9.46 17.11 0.97
C HIS A 39 -8.68 16.28 -0.06
N LEU A 40 -7.64 15.57 0.35
CA LEU A 40 -6.78 14.79 -0.53
C LEU A 40 -6.81 13.33 -0.09
N GLN A 41 -7.32 12.49 -0.97
CA GLN A 41 -7.44 11.05 -0.77
C GLN A 41 -6.29 10.36 -1.51
N PHE A 42 -5.17 10.14 -0.82
CA PHE A 42 -3.98 9.51 -1.42
C PHE A 42 -4.11 7.99 -1.49
N TYR A 43 -5.01 7.39 -0.69
CA TYR A 43 -5.31 5.96 -0.78
C TYR A 43 -5.73 5.56 -2.20
N GLU A 44 -6.58 6.36 -2.88
CA GLU A 44 -7.00 6.05 -4.26
C GLU A 44 -5.84 6.03 -5.25
N LYS A 45 -4.88 6.94 -5.07
CA LYS A 45 -3.67 7.00 -5.91
C LYS A 45 -2.77 5.80 -5.63
N THR A 46 -2.64 5.42 -4.37
CA THR A 46 -1.87 4.25 -3.95
C THR A 46 -2.47 2.96 -4.51
N VAL A 47 -3.79 2.80 -4.47
CA VAL A 47 -4.51 1.68 -5.10
C VAL A 47 -4.23 1.61 -6.60
N ARG A 48 -4.30 2.75 -7.31
CA ARG A 48 -4.00 2.80 -8.75
C ARG A 48 -2.56 2.39 -9.05
N GLU A 49 -1.60 2.84 -8.25
CA GLU A 49 -0.20 2.44 -8.40
C GLU A 49 -0.04 0.93 -8.18
N CYS A 50 -0.62 0.37 -7.10
CA CYS A 50 -0.57 -1.07 -6.85
C CYS A 50 -1.16 -1.88 -8.01
N GLN A 51 -2.29 -1.44 -8.58
CA GLN A 51 -2.89 -2.08 -9.75
C GLN A 51 -2.00 -2.00 -11.01
N GLN A 52 -1.34 -0.86 -11.24
CA GLN A 52 -0.45 -0.66 -12.39
C GLN A 52 0.84 -1.48 -12.28
N SER A 53 1.43 -1.51 -11.09
CA SER A 53 2.66 -2.25 -10.79
C SER A 53 2.41 -3.74 -10.49
N GLN A 54 1.15 -4.17 -10.46
CA GLN A 54 0.70 -5.54 -10.14
C GLN A 54 1.11 -6.00 -8.73
N TYR A 55 1.02 -5.11 -7.75
CA TYR A 55 1.19 -5.43 -6.34
C TYR A 55 -0.14 -5.83 -5.69
N ASP A 56 -0.11 -6.88 -4.87
CA ASP A 56 -1.23 -7.21 -4.01
C ASP A 56 -1.41 -6.13 -2.93
N TYR A 57 -2.66 -5.82 -2.60
CA TYR A 57 -2.97 -4.78 -1.62
C TYR A 57 -4.25 -5.07 -0.84
N SER A 58 -4.34 -4.49 0.36
CA SER A 58 -5.55 -4.46 1.18
C SER A 58 -5.83 -3.04 1.65
N LEU A 59 -7.10 -2.65 1.66
CA LEU A 59 -7.55 -1.36 2.19
C LEU A 59 -8.10 -1.54 3.61
N ASN A 60 -7.63 -0.73 4.56
CA ASN A 60 -8.05 -0.76 5.97
C ASN A 60 -7.96 -2.16 6.60
N ALA A 61 -6.86 -2.87 6.31
CA ALA A 61 -6.67 -4.24 6.77
C ALA A 61 -6.66 -4.34 8.30
N GLY A 62 -7.42 -5.30 8.81
CA GLY A 62 -7.39 -5.67 10.22
C GLY A 62 -6.22 -6.60 10.55
N ASN A 63 -6.03 -6.87 11.85
CA ASN A 63 -4.93 -7.72 12.34
C ASN A 63 -4.91 -9.11 11.68
N GLU A 64 -6.08 -9.71 11.41
CA GLU A 64 -6.17 -11.06 10.82
C GLU A 64 -5.59 -11.09 9.39
N GLU A 65 -5.88 -10.08 8.58
CA GLU A 65 -5.34 -9.94 7.23
C GLU A 65 -3.84 -9.64 7.25
N ILE A 66 -3.39 -8.81 8.18
CA ILE A 66 -1.96 -8.50 8.32
C ILE A 66 -1.18 -9.76 8.70
N ILE A 67 -1.70 -10.54 9.66
CA ILE A 67 -1.06 -11.76 10.13
C ILE A 67 -1.00 -12.81 9.01
N SER A 68 -2.04 -12.93 8.18
CA SER A 68 -2.08 -13.92 7.11
C SER A 68 -1.02 -13.68 6.02
N VAL A 69 -0.56 -12.44 5.84
CA VAL A 69 0.51 -12.09 4.90
C VAL A 69 1.90 -12.18 5.56
N CYS A 70 2.04 -11.70 6.80
CA CYS A 70 3.36 -11.55 7.43
C CYS A 70 3.90 -12.80 8.14
N TYR A 71 3.07 -13.80 8.43
CA TYR A 71 3.45 -15.00 9.19
C TYR A 71 3.47 -16.30 8.37
N TYR A 72 3.41 -16.20 7.05
CA TYR A 72 3.70 -17.30 6.10
C TYR A 72 5.06 -17.11 5.41
#